data_AF-A0A6N3I8V3-F1
#
_entry.id   AF-A0A6N3I8V3-F1
#
_cell.length_a   1.000
_cell.length_b   1.000
_cell.length_c   1.000
_cell.angle_alpha   90.00
_cell.angle_beta   90.00
_cell.angle_gamma   90.00
#
_symmetry.space_group_name_H-M   'P 1'
#
loop_
_entity.id
_entity.type
_entity.pdbx_description
1 polymer ?
#
loop_
_entity_poly.entity_id
_entity_poly.type
_entity_poly.pdbx_seq_one_letter_code
_entity_poly.pdbx_strand_id
1 'polypeptide(L)'
;MKFRYCRQASLSLFRLALLCSLFCLMALPSPATAALARKGELSLADATNPKPADDDIILPMPCNLTMAFKLVAVPAKGLLWDMPMRPGIDDSANADRAYYDRRYNTALSGAFSLEDLPPDWRKLAPKGQNYFYFVAKYEVSNLQWQAVMDNACPATQPPSAEAAKPVTDISWYAAVDFTQKYTAWLLQNSPQSLPHFSGDNRNVGFVRLPTETEWEYAARGGHMAGSQQLLQEDFFALPAGANKEDYAVYRPEGSARVEDTANIGSRKPNPLGIYDTAGNAAEMVLDAFRFSLAGRLHGSAGGFVRKGGSFLSGEAEILPGRREETPFFMADGPAHARDMGFRPVISGINTPGGSRPQELQAEWSKAGESMTAAGYDTQAARNPLEELDRLLVSAPNEAVKKNLQELRNTIKENNIMLERQKQLEAQSLLRTGVYMTETIRNYSSRRKSLQSQLEGMQRDSKTTKGAELEKLRQIMDTAHRGLVMLDTSLDKSLTFYRSKVEDGAQLTPETLSAAYDSLSKDFSGSDPFNENMRRNLELYRKHVDLLRKNKVLSREAMQKEILERRFQ
;
A
#
# COMPACT_ATOMS: atom_id res chain seq x y z
N MET A 1 37.63 50.57 -92.08
CA MET A 1 36.14 50.60 -92.10
C MET A 1 35.64 49.24 -91.61
N LYS A 2 34.66 49.25 -90.70
CA LYS A 2 34.38 48.21 -89.69
C LYS A 2 34.40 46.76 -90.21
N PHE A 3 35.35 45.98 -89.66
CA PHE A 3 35.42 44.52 -89.68
C PHE A 3 35.91 44.08 -88.29
N ARG A 4 35.28 43.07 -87.68
CA ARG A 4 35.92 41.87 -87.08
C ARG A 4 34.88 41.02 -86.33
N TYR A 5 34.53 39.85 -86.87
CA TYR A 5 35.11 38.50 -86.61
C TYR A 5 34.57 37.92 -85.28
N CYS A 6 33.67 36.92 -85.23
CA CYS A 6 33.72 35.49 -85.65
C CYS A 6 34.30 34.54 -84.57
N ARG A 7 33.68 33.35 -84.48
CA ARG A 7 33.97 32.08 -83.73
C ARG A 7 33.11 31.85 -82.48
N GLN A 8 32.24 30.83 -82.38
CA GLN A 8 32.38 29.35 -82.44
C GLN A 8 33.33 28.73 -81.40
N ALA A 9 32.76 27.76 -80.65
CA ALA A 9 33.31 26.74 -79.73
C ALA A 9 32.65 26.88 -78.34
N SER A 10 32.14 25.88 -77.63
CA SER A 10 32.24 24.42 -77.76
C SER A 10 31.27 23.75 -76.77
N LEU A 11 30.82 22.57 -77.17
CA LEU A 11 30.22 21.45 -76.45
C LEU A 11 30.31 21.37 -74.91
N SER A 12 29.23 20.77 -74.38
CA SER A 12 29.18 19.82 -73.26
C SER A 12 29.78 20.25 -71.93
N LEU A 13 28.90 20.70 -71.04
CA LEU A 13 28.75 20.34 -69.62
C LEU A 13 27.70 21.34 -69.09
N PHE A 14 26.83 20.95 -68.15
CA PHE A 14 25.70 21.75 -67.62
C PHE A 14 24.35 21.66 -68.34
N ARG A 15 23.86 20.44 -68.63
CA ARG A 15 22.42 20.14 -68.68
C ARG A 15 21.96 19.21 -67.55
N LEU A 16 22.59 19.30 -66.38
CA LEU A 16 22.23 18.53 -65.19
C LEU A 16 22.22 19.36 -63.89
N ALA A 17 22.01 20.68 -63.98
CA ALA A 17 22.04 21.57 -62.81
C ALA A 17 20.91 22.62 -62.78
N LEU A 18 19.86 22.45 -63.59
CA LEU A 18 18.74 23.41 -63.67
C LEU A 18 17.36 22.74 -63.68
N LEU A 19 17.25 21.59 -63.02
CA LEU A 19 15.98 20.90 -62.71
C LEU A 19 15.82 20.55 -61.22
N CYS A 20 16.72 21.05 -60.35
CA CYS A 20 16.66 20.87 -58.89
C CYS A 20 16.41 22.18 -58.10
N SER A 21 16.15 23.31 -58.76
CA SER A 21 15.98 24.62 -58.10
C SER A 21 14.58 25.21 -58.22
N LEU A 22 13.59 24.45 -58.70
CA LEU A 22 12.17 24.88 -58.76
C LEU A 22 11.19 23.94 -58.04
N PHE A 23 11.67 23.07 -57.15
CA PHE A 23 10.85 22.17 -56.32
C PHE A 23 11.20 22.27 -54.82
N CYS A 24 11.55 23.48 -54.35
CA CYS A 24 11.91 23.72 -52.94
C CYS A 24 11.22 24.95 -52.32
N LEU A 25 10.02 25.31 -52.80
CA LEU A 25 9.27 26.48 -52.32
C LEU A 25 7.76 26.24 -52.14
N MET A 26 7.34 24.99 -51.92
CA MET A 26 6.01 24.66 -51.41
C MET A 26 6.08 23.57 -50.33
N ALA A 27 6.59 23.97 -49.17
CA ALA A 27 6.34 23.33 -47.90
C ALA A 27 6.31 24.44 -46.84
N LEU A 28 5.26 25.26 -46.87
CA LEU A 28 4.93 26.07 -45.71
C LEU A 28 4.46 25.09 -44.63
N PRO A 29 5.15 24.96 -43.49
CA PRO A 29 4.52 24.35 -42.34
C PRO A 29 3.28 25.20 -42.01
N SER A 30 2.12 24.55 -41.84
CA SER A 30 1.00 25.16 -41.14
C SER A 30 1.53 25.86 -39.89
N PRO A 31 1.03 27.05 -39.51
CA PRO A 31 1.46 27.66 -38.27
C PRO A 31 1.02 26.71 -37.15
N ALA A 32 1.96 25.92 -36.66
CA ALA A 32 1.90 25.37 -35.33
C ALA A 32 1.89 26.58 -34.42
N THR A 33 0.70 27.07 -34.08
CA THR A 33 0.46 27.85 -32.89
C THR A 33 0.70 26.93 -31.70
N ALA A 34 1.96 26.53 -31.50
CA ALA A 34 2.46 26.22 -30.18
C ALA A 34 2.42 27.56 -29.44
N ALA A 35 1.28 27.86 -28.83
CA ALA A 35 1.17 28.93 -27.87
C ALA A 35 2.19 28.62 -26.77
N LEU A 36 3.29 29.36 -26.76
CA LEU A 36 4.12 29.51 -25.57
C LEU A 36 3.19 30.05 -24.49
N ALA A 37 2.66 29.16 -23.64
CA ALA A 37 1.79 29.53 -22.53
C ALA A 37 2.49 30.64 -21.74
N ARG A 38 1.80 31.77 -21.53
CA ARG A 38 2.36 32.84 -20.69
C ARG A 38 2.59 32.26 -19.31
N LYS A 39 3.73 32.61 -18.70
CA LYS A 39 4.09 32.19 -17.34
C LYS A 39 2.93 32.56 -16.38
N GLY A 40 2.15 31.56 -15.94
CA GLY A 40 1.00 31.72 -15.05
C GLY A 40 -0.38 31.37 -15.65
N GLU A 41 -0.48 31.04 -16.93
CA GLU A 41 -1.74 30.54 -17.52
C GLU A 41 -1.91 29.04 -17.23
N LEU A 42 -3.06 28.67 -16.66
CA LEU A 42 -3.43 27.29 -16.34
C LEU A 42 -3.65 26.51 -17.64
N SER A 43 -3.06 25.33 -17.77
CA SER A 43 -3.24 24.44 -18.92
C SER A 43 -4.23 23.32 -18.62
N LEU A 44 -4.73 22.62 -19.66
CA LEU A 44 -5.56 21.43 -19.45
C LEU A 44 -4.82 20.34 -18.66
N ALA A 45 -3.50 20.22 -18.87
CA ALA A 45 -2.66 19.27 -18.15
C ALA A 45 -2.59 19.58 -16.65
N ASP A 46 -2.58 20.87 -16.27
CA ASP A 46 -2.59 21.28 -14.87
C ASP A 46 -3.87 20.86 -14.15
N ALA A 47 -4.98 20.69 -14.89
CA ALA A 47 -6.28 20.29 -14.37
C ALA A 47 -6.58 18.79 -14.47
N THR A 48 -5.70 17.98 -15.09
CA THR A 48 -5.93 16.53 -15.27
C THR A 48 -4.78 15.65 -14.77
N ASN A 49 -3.52 16.06 -15.00
CA ASN A 49 -2.31 15.39 -14.50
C ASN A 49 -1.14 16.39 -14.39
N PRO A 50 -1.14 17.29 -13.38
CA PRO A 50 -0.13 18.34 -13.23
C PRO A 50 1.28 17.82 -12.92
N LYS A 51 1.43 16.57 -12.47
CA LYS A 51 2.72 15.95 -12.11
C LYS A 51 2.87 14.60 -12.80
N PRO A 52 2.97 14.55 -14.14
CA PRO A 52 3.03 13.27 -14.87
C PRO A 52 4.22 12.42 -14.40
N ALA A 53 4.00 11.10 -14.31
CA ALA A 53 5.01 10.12 -13.96
C ALA A 53 4.95 8.92 -14.91
N ASP A 54 6.09 8.24 -15.11
CA ASP A 54 6.24 7.14 -16.07
C ASP A 54 5.38 5.91 -15.73
N ASP A 55 4.98 5.79 -14.47
CA ASP A 55 4.15 4.74 -13.91
C ASP A 55 2.69 5.19 -13.71
N ASP A 56 2.25 6.25 -14.39
CA ASP A 56 0.85 6.65 -14.44
C ASP A 56 0.05 5.78 -15.42
N ILE A 57 -1.10 5.30 -14.96
CA ILE A 57 -2.11 4.67 -15.80
C ILE A 57 -3.07 5.76 -16.28
N ILE A 58 -3.06 6.04 -17.58
CA ILE A 58 -3.86 7.13 -18.15
C ILE A 58 -5.12 6.57 -18.81
N LEU A 59 -6.29 6.93 -18.27
CA LEU A 59 -7.56 6.68 -18.92
C LEU A 59 -8.02 7.90 -19.72
N PRO A 60 -8.59 7.71 -20.92
CA PRO A 60 -9.19 8.81 -21.66
C PRO A 60 -10.47 9.29 -20.96
N MET A 61 -10.84 10.53 -21.23
CA MET A 61 -12.08 11.16 -20.77
C MET A 61 -12.75 11.92 -21.94
N PRO A 62 -14.02 12.33 -21.80
CA PRO A 62 -14.62 13.27 -22.73
C PRO A 62 -13.74 14.50 -22.96
N CYS A 63 -13.91 15.17 -24.10
CA CYS A 63 -13.18 16.40 -24.46
C CYS A 63 -11.67 16.22 -24.63
N ASN A 64 -11.19 15.00 -24.93
CA ASN A 64 -9.76 14.64 -25.00
C ASN A 64 -9.00 14.91 -23.69
N LEU A 65 -9.72 14.95 -22.57
CA LEU A 65 -9.12 15.00 -21.25
C LEU A 65 -8.64 13.61 -20.84
N THR A 66 -7.98 13.56 -19.69
CA THR A 66 -7.45 12.31 -19.13
C THR A 66 -7.70 12.25 -17.62
N MET A 67 -7.68 11.03 -17.09
CA MET A 67 -7.58 10.78 -15.66
C MET A 67 -6.42 9.83 -15.39
N ALA A 68 -5.52 10.24 -14.49
CA ALA A 68 -4.37 9.44 -14.09
C ALA A 68 -4.70 8.56 -12.88
N PHE A 69 -4.29 7.30 -12.93
CA PHE A 69 -4.43 6.32 -11.86
C PHE A 69 -3.06 5.74 -11.47
N LYS A 70 -2.96 5.27 -10.22
CA LYS A 70 -1.83 4.50 -9.71
C LYS A 70 -2.26 3.05 -9.47
N LEU A 71 -1.38 2.11 -9.83
CA LEU A 71 -1.55 0.70 -9.51
C LEU A 71 -1.41 0.50 -8.00
N VAL A 72 -2.36 -0.22 -7.40
CA VAL A 72 -2.27 -0.67 -6.02
C VAL A 72 -2.17 -2.18 -5.98
N ALA A 73 -0.99 -2.69 -5.62
CA ALA A 73 -0.79 -4.10 -5.36
C ALA A 73 -1.16 -4.43 -3.92
N VAL A 74 -2.00 -5.43 -3.72
CA VAL A 74 -2.31 -6.04 -2.43
C VAL A 74 -1.68 -7.42 -2.44
N PRO A 75 -0.81 -7.78 -1.48
CA PRO A 75 -0.28 -9.13 -1.36
C PRO A 75 -1.40 -10.18 -1.45
N ALA A 76 -1.14 -11.32 -2.07
CA ALA A 76 -2.12 -12.39 -2.22
C ALA A 76 -1.49 -13.77 -1.96
N LYS A 77 -2.32 -14.73 -1.51
CA LYS A 77 -1.97 -16.15 -1.33
C LYS A 77 -3.04 -17.07 -1.94
N GLY A 78 -3.63 -16.66 -3.04
CA GLY A 78 -4.81 -17.27 -3.64
C GLY A 78 -6.03 -16.35 -3.56
N LEU A 79 -7.04 -16.68 -4.36
CA LEU A 79 -8.30 -15.95 -4.56
C LEU A 79 -9.16 -15.84 -3.31
N LEU A 80 -9.09 -16.83 -2.42
CA LEU A 80 -9.85 -16.84 -1.15
C LEU A 80 -9.08 -16.23 0.03
N TRP A 81 -7.83 -15.82 -0.17
CA TRP A 81 -7.03 -15.17 0.86
C TRP A 81 -7.13 -13.64 0.74
N ASP A 82 -7.19 -12.97 1.89
CA ASP A 82 -7.18 -11.52 1.99
C ASP A 82 -6.07 -11.05 2.93
N MET A 83 -5.55 -9.85 2.68
CA MET A 83 -4.54 -9.23 3.53
C MET A 83 -5.22 -8.65 4.77
N PRO A 84 -4.83 -9.07 5.99
CA PRO A 84 -5.37 -8.48 7.21
C PRO A 84 -4.94 -7.01 7.33
N MET A 85 -5.88 -6.15 7.73
CA MET A 85 -5.65 -4.73 7.92
C MET A 85 -6.29 -4.22 9.21
N ARG A 86 -5.73 -3.11 9.73
CA ARG A 86 -6.24 -2.42 10.91
C ARG A 86 -6.38 -0.90 10.67
N PRO A 87 -7.29 -0.48 9.78
CA PRO A 87 -7.53 0.93 9.51
C PRO A 87 -8.12 1.63 10.74
N GLY A 88 -8.02 2.96 10.76
CA GLY A 88 -8.39 3.79 11.90
C GLY A 88 -7.17 4.42 12.59
N ILE A 89 -7.44 5.11 13.70
CA ILE A 89 -6.43 5.71 14.57
C ILE A 89 -6.71 5.35 16.02
N ASP A 90 -5.67 5.09 16.80
CA ASP A 90 -5.81 4.91 18.26
C ASP A 90 -5.46 6.26 18.93
N ASP A 91 -6.36 7.22 18.80
CA ASP A 91 -6.17 8.59 19.30
C ASP A 91 -6.28 8.66 20.82
N SER A 92 -5.17 8.35 21.52
CA SER A 92 -5.11 8.44 22.98
C SER A 92 -5.21 9.86 23.52
N ALA A 93 -4.99 10.88 22.66
CA ALA A 93 -5.04 12.28 23.06
C ALA A 93 -6.50 12.79 23.15
N ASN A 94 -7.42 12.24 22.35
CA ASN A 94 -8.85 12.58 22.36
C ASN A 94 -9.71 11.38 22.81
N ALA A 95 -9.61 11.03 24.09
CA ALA A 95 -10.27 9.86 24.69
C ALA A 95 -11.81 9.87 24.59
N ASP A 96 -12.41 11.04 24.44
CA ASP A 96 -13.85 11.26 24.26
C ASP A 96 -14.35 10.81 22.87
N ARG A 97 -13.49 10.77 21.86
CA ARG A 97 -13.83 10.30 20.50
C ARG A 97 -13.35 8.89 20.22
N ALA A 98 -12.23 8.51 20.85
CA ALA A 98 -11.56 7.24 20.64
C ALA A 98 -12.46 6.02 20.86
N TYR A 99 -13.56 6.10 21.61
CA TYR A 99 -14.42 4.92 21.81
C TYR A 99 -15.20 4.49 20.55
N TYR A 100 -15.33 5.34 19.52
CA TYR A 100 -16.14 5.02 18.35
C TYR A 100 -15.41 5.10 16.99
N ASP A 101 -14.23 5.70 16.88
CA ASP A 101 -13.47 5.82 15.62
C ASP A 101 -12.11 5.09 15.62
N ARG A 102 -11.88 4.25 16.64
CA ARG A 102 -10.66 3.45 16.87
C ARG A 102 -10.26 2.50 15.73
N ARG A 103 -9.03 1.97 15.79
CA ARG A 103 -8.60 0.92 14.86
C ARG A 103 -9.48 -0.34 14.97
N TYR A 104 -9.92 -0.87 13.83
CA TYR A 104 -10.70 -2.12 13.75
C TYR A 104 -10.02 -3.15 12.85
N ASN A 105 -10.26 -4.43 13.11
CA ASN A 105 -9.78 -5.50 12.26
C ASN A 105 -10.65 -5.63 11.02
N THR A 106 -10.01 -5.65 9.85
CA THR A 106 -10.64 -5.89 8.55
C THR A 106 -9.66 -6.62 7.63
N ALA A 107 -10.02 -6.77 6.37
CA ALA A 107 -9.18 -7.35 5.34
C ALA A 107 -9.30 -6.59 4.02
N LEU A 108 -8.30 -6.77 3.16
CA LEU A 108 -8.22 -6.16 1.84
C LEU A 108 -7.74 -7.17 0.81
N SER A 109 -8.32 -7.12 -0.38
CA SER A 109 -7.82 -7.84 -1.56
C SER A 109 -8.13 -7.01 -2.81
N GLY A 110 -7.34 -7.18 -3.86
CA GLY A 110 -7.62 -6.62 -5.18
C GLY A 110 -8.57 -7.51 -5.98
N ALA A 111 -9.30 -6.94 -6.93
CA ALA A 111 -10.22 -7.70 -7.77
C ALA A 111 -9.51 -8.42 -8.93
N PHE A 112 -8.36 -7.90 -9.35
CA PHE A 112 -7.66 -8.34 -10.56
C PHE A 112 -6.43 -9.17 -10.25
N SER A 113 -6.23 -10.28 -10.98
CA SER A 113 -4.93 -10.95 -11.07
C SER A 113 -4.00 -10.21 -12.03
N LEU A 114 -2.73 -10.62 -12.08
CA LEU A 114 -1.76 -10.02 -12.99
C LEU A 114 -2.17 -10.24 -14.46
N GLU A 115 -2.78 -11.40 -14.74
CA GLU A 115 -3.24 -11.81 -16.07
C GLU A 115 -4.46 -10.99 -16.54
N ASP A 116 -5.27 -10.49 -15.61
CA ASP A 116 -6.43 -9.63 -15.92
C ASP A 116 -6.01 -8.21 -16.38
N LEU A 117 -4.74 -7.82 -16.12
CA LEU A 117 -4.27 -6.48 -16.44
C LEU A 117 -3.87 -6.33 -17.91
N PRO A 118 -4.08 -5.13 -18.52
CA PRO A 118 -3.49 -4.79 -19.81
C PRO A 118 -1.96 -5.00 -19.83
N PRO A 119 -1.36 -5.40 -20.98
CA PRO A 119 0.07 -5.72 -21.06
C PRO A 119 1.00 -4.62 -20.54
N ASP A 120 0.67 -3.35 -20.79
CA ASP A 120 1.48 -2.22 -20.31
C ASP A 120 1.37 -2.01 -18.79
N TRP A 121 0.23 -2.33 -18.19
CA TRP A 121 0.02 -2.20 -16.75
C TRP A 121 0.73 -3.32 -15.98
N ARG A 122 0.84 -4.52 -16.57
CA ARG A 122 1.59 -5.64 -15.97
C ARG A 122 3.05 -5.28 -15.68
N LYS A 123 3.65 -4.40 -16.47
CA LYS A 123 5.04 -3.94 -16.30
C LYS A 123 5.22 -3.10 -15.02
N LEU A 124 4.15 -2.51 -14.53
CA LEU A 124 4.13 -1.70 -13.29
C LEU A 124 3.96 -2.57 -12.04
N ALA A 125 3.52 -3.82 -12.19
CA ALA A 125 3.25 -4.68 -11.05
C ALA A 125 4.56 -5.05 -10.31
N PRO A 126 4.61 -4.92 -8.98
CA PRO A 126 5.75 -5.37 -8.20
C PRO A 126 5.90 -6.88 -8.28
N LYS A 127 7.11 -7.37 -8.00
CA LYS A 127 7.39 -8.82 -7.93
C LYS A 127 6.56 -9.48 -6.83
N GLY A 128 6.22 -10.74 -7.06
CA GLY A 128 5.48 -11.58 -6.11
C GLY A 128 4.00 -11.70 -6.46
N GLN A 129 3.31 -12.56 -5.71
CA GLN A 129 1.88 -12.79 -5.88
C GLN A 129 1.08 -11.66 -5.22
N ASN A 130 0.34 -10.92 -6.03
CA ASN A 130 -0.49 -9.79 -5.63
C ASN A 130 -1.80 -9.80 -6.42
N TYR A 131 -2.84 -9.22 -5.84
CA TYR A 131 -4.02 -8.77 -6.56
C TYR A 131 -4.08 -7.26 -6.60
N PHE A 132 -4.79 -6.73 -7.61
CA PHE A 132 -4.70 -5.33 -7.98
C PHE A 132 -6.05 -4.64 -7.95
N TYR A 133 -6.01 -3.36 -7.57
CA TYR A 133 -6.99 -2.34 -7.91
C TYR A 133 -6.24 -1.07 -8.26
N PHE A 134 -6.93 -0.04 -8.73
CA PHE A 134 -6.30 1.19 -9.18
C PHE A 134 -6.96 2.38 -8.52
N VAL A 135 -6.19 3.37 -8.09
CA VAL A 135 -6.69 4.56 -7.41
C VAL A 135 -6.35 5.80 -8.21
N ALA A 136 -7.31 6.73 -8.35
CA ALA A 136 -7.04 7.99 -9.02
C ALA A 136 -5.90 8.72 -8.31
N LYS A 137 -4.99 9.30 -9.10
CA LYS A 137 -3.78 9.96 -8.61
C LYS A 137 -4.09 11.24 -7.83
N TYR A 138 -5.17 11.91 -8.19
CA TYR A 138 -5.67 13.15 -7.61
C TYR A 138 -7.14 13.00 -7.23
N GLU A 139 -7.67 13.95 -6.47
CA GLU A 139 -9.11 14.22 -6.41
C GLU A 139 -9.63 14.55 -7.81
N VAL A 140 -10.92 14.29 -8.08
CA VAL A 140 -11.52 14.67 -9.37
C VAL A 140 -11.53 16.20 -9.46
N SER A 141 -10.97 16.77 -10.54
CA SER A 141 -10.97 18.22 -10.73
C SER A 141 -12.32 18.75 -11.24
N ASN A 142 -12.59 20.04 -11.06
CA ASN A 142 -13.76 20.70 -11.64
C ASN A 142 -13.84 20.51 -13.17
N LEU A 143 -12.71 20.52 -13.86
CA LEU A 143 -12.67 20.28 -15.31
C LEU A 143 -13.08 18.85 -15.67
N GLN A 144 -12.58 17.85 -14.94
CA GLN A 144 -12.95 16.45 -15.15
C GLN A 144 -14.42 16.20 -14.82
N TRP A 145 -14.92 16.83 -13.76
CA TRP A 145 -16.34 16.80 -13.39
C TRP A 145 -17.24 17.31 -14.52
N GLN A 146 -16.99 18.53 -15.00
CA GLN A 146 -17.78 19.16 -16.08
C GLN A 146 -17.81 18.30 -17.35
N ALA A 147 -16.68 17.68 -17.70
CA ALA A 147 -16.57 16.84 -18.87
C ALA A 147 -17.46 15.58 -18.80
N VAL A 148 -17.65 14.99 -17.61
CA VAL A 148 -18.42 13.75 -17.40
C VAL A 148 -19.88 14.03 -17.03
N MET A 149 -20.11 14.99 -16.15
CA MET A 149 -21.42 15.23 -15.53
C MET A 149 -22.27 16.17 -16.36
N ASP A 150 -21.64 17.22 -16.88
CA ASP A 150 -22.32 18.29 -17.62
C ASP A 150 -22.21 18.10 -19.14
N ASN A 151 -21.43 17.10 -19.60
CA ASN A 151 -21.01 16.93 -20.98
C ASN A 151 -20.44 18.22 -21.61
N ALA A 152 -19.76 19.02 -20.78
CA ALA A 152 -19.25 20.34 -21.16
C ALA A 152 -17.73 20.29 -21.37
N CYS A 153 -17.29 20.62 -22.59
CA CYS A 153 -15.88 20.81 -22.90
C CYS A 153 -15.45 22.26 -22.66
N PRO A 154 -14.20 22.52 -22.27
CA PRO A 154 -13.71 23.89 -22.06
C PRO A 154 -13.90 24.74 -23.32
N ALA A 155 -14.74 25.77 -23.21
CA ALA A 155 -15.11 26.64 -24.32
C ALA A 155 -13.99 27.63 -24.72
N THR A 156 -13.03 27.85 -23.82
CA THR A 156 -11.91 28.79 -24.00
C THR A 156 -10.60 28.17 -23.52
N GLN A 157 -9.50 28.56 -24.15
CA GLN A 157 -8.13 28.31 -23.67
C GLN A 157 -7.45 29.65 -23.39
N PRO A 158 -6.84 29.86 -22.21
CA PRO A 158 -6.70 28.90 -21.11
C PRO A 158 -8.01 28.62 -20.36
N PRO A 159 -8.15 27.43 -19.71
CA PRO A 159 -9.25 27.13 -18.77
C PRO A 159 -9.32 28.12 -17.60
N SER A 160 -10.44 28.12 -16.88
CA SER A 160 -10.64 28.97 -15.69
C SER A 160 -9.66 28.60 -14.58
N ALA A 161 -9.39 29.54 -13.66
CA ALA A 161 -8.54 29.30 -12.49
C ALA A 161 -9.07 28.16 -11.59
N GLU A 162 -10.38 27.92 -11.61
CA GLU A 162 -11.04 26.87 -10.82
C GLU A 162 -10.93 25.48 -11.46
N ALA A 163 -10.54 25.38 -12.73
CA ALA A 163 -10.54 24.13 -13.49
C ALA A 163 -9.67 23.04 -12.86
N ALA A 164 -8.55 23.41 -12.23
CA ALA A 164 -7.63 22.49 -11.57
C ALA A 164 -7.90 22.29 -10.08
N LYS A 165 -8.88 22.98 -9.48
CA LYS A 165 -9.28 22.68 -8.11
C LYS A 165 -10.10 21.39 -8.04
N PRO A 166 -10.06 20.66 -6.92
CA PRO A 166 -10.95 19.52 -6.73
C PRO A 166 -12.41 19.97 -6.82
N VAL A 167 -13.26 19.12 -7.40
CA VAL A 167 -14.70 19.33 -7.32
C VAL A 167 -15.16 19.09 -5.89
N THR A 168 -15.86 20.08 -5.33
CA THR A 168 -16.45 20.02 -3.99
C THR A 168 -17.89 20.50 -4.04
N ASP A 169 -18.56 20.55 -2.88
CA ASP A 169 -19.97 20.96 -2.77
C ASP A 169 -20.93 20.06 -3.55
N ILE A 170 -20.59 18.78 -3.60
CA ILE A 170 -21.38 17.72 -4.24
C ILE A 170 -21.84 16.70 -3.20
N SER A 171 -22.92 16.00 -3.51
CA SER A 171 -23.41 14.91 -2.67
C SER A 171 -22.72 13.59 -3.00
N TRP A 172 -22.77 12.65 -2.05
CA TRP A 172 -22.31 11.27 -2.26
C TRP A 172 -22.97 10.62 -3.48
N TYR A 173 -24.26 10.87 -3.70
CA TYR A 173 -24.98 10.35 -4.86
C TYR A 173 -24.46 10.91 -6.19
N ALA A 174 -24.08 12.18 -6.22
CA ALA A 174 -23.51 12.80 -7.41
C ALA A 174 -22.10 12.24 -7.71
N ALA A 175 -21.31 11.95 -6.68
CA ALA A 175 -20.03 11.26 -6.85
C ALA A 175 -20.20 9.82 -7.39
N VAL A 176 -21.21 9.08 -6.90
CA VAL A 176 -21.55 7.76 -7.45
C VAL A 176 -22.01 7.86 -8.92
N ASP A 177 -22.86 8.83 -9.25
CA ASP A 177 -23.32 9.07 -10.63
C ASP A 177 -22.15 9.41 -11.57
N PHE A 178 -21.16 10.19 -11.12
CA PHE A 178 -19.91 10.40 -11.87
C PHE A 178 -19.23 9.09 -12.22
N THR A 179 -19.06 8.18 -11.25
CA THR A 179 -18.38 6.91 -11.50
C THR A 179 -19.14 6.01 -12.47
N GLN A 180 -20.48 6.02 -12.40
CA GLN A 180 -21.34 5.32 -13.34
C GLN A 180 -21.20 5.89 -14.76
N LYS A 181 -21.38 7.20 -14.92
CA LYS A 181 -21.29 7.90 -16.21
C LYS A 181 -19.92 7.74 -16.85
N TYR A 182 -18.85 7.85 -16.05
CA TYR A 182 -17.50 7.71 -16.57
C TYR A 182 -17.23 6.27 -17.03
N THR A 183 -17.66 5.26 -16.25
CA THR A 183 -17.57 3.85 -16.67
C THR A 183 -18.33 3.62 -17.98
N ALA A 184 -19.57 4.10 -18.09
CA ALA A 184 -20.37 3.96 -19.31
C ALA A 184 -19.71 4.63 -20.53
N TRP A 185 -19.13 5.82 -20.34
CA TRP A 185 -18.41 6.53 -21.39
C TRP A 185 -17.16 5.75 -21.84
N LEU A 186 -16.37 5.21 -20.91
CA LEU A 186 -15.19 4.39 -21.24
C LEU A 186 -15.59 3.15 -22.04
N LEU A 187 -16.66 2.46 -21.66
CA LEU A 187 -17.12 1.27 -22.39
C LEU A 187 -17.58 1.59 -23.82
N GLN A 188 -18.17 2.77 -24.02
CA GLN A 188 -18.61 3.21 -25.33
C GLN A 188 -17.45 3.70 -26.22
N ASN A 189 -16.46 4.40 -25.65
CA ASN A 189 -15.47 5.15 -26.44
C ASN A 189 -14.07 4.53 -26.40
N SER A 190 -13.73 3.79 -25.36
CA SER A 190 -12.42 3.16 -25.18
C SER A 190 -12.51 1.89 -24.31
N PRO A 191 -13.30 0.86 -24.70
CA PRO A 191 -13.52 -0.31 -23.84
C PRO A 191 -12.21 -1.02 -23.45
N GLN A 192 -11.21 -0.99 -24.32
CA GLN A 192 -9.89 -1.61 -24.11
C GLN A 192 -9.05 -0.91 -23.02
N SER A 193 -9.46 0.27 -22.54
CA SER A 193 -8.73 0.99 -21.50
C SER A 193 -8.99 0.43 -20.09
N LEU A 194 -10.02 -0.38 -19.91
CA LEU A 194 -10.35 -1.03 -18.63
C LEU A 194 -9.78 -2.46 -18.56
N PRO A 195 -9.36 -2.94 -17.38
CA PRO A 195 -8.98 -4.34 -17.19
C PRO A 195 -10.13 -5.29 -17.53
N HIS A 196 -9.80 -6.44 -18.11
CA HIS A 196 -10.74 -7.50 -18.44
C HIS A 196 -10.33 -8.79 -17.76
N PHE A 197 -11.31 -9.60 -17.36
CA PHE A 197 -11.01 -10.88 -16.73
C PHE A 197 -10.64 -11.92 -17.78
N SER A 198 -9.56 -12.65 -17.53
CA SER A 198 -9.06 -13.67 -18.46
C SER A 198 -10.14 -14.72 -18.79
N GLY A 199 -10.50 -14.82 -20.07
CA GLY A 199 -11.53 -15.76 -20.55
C GLY A 199 -12.98 -15.34 -20.27
N ASP A 200 -13.23 -14.11 -19.83
CA ASP A 200 -14.58 -13.57 -19.62
C ASP A 200 -14.87 -12.38 -20.56
N ASN A 201 -15.78 -12.61 -21.50
CA ASN A 201 -16.18 -11.58 -22.46
C ASN A 201 -17.36 -10.71 -21.96
N ARG A 202 -17.92 -11.01 -20.78
CA ARG A 202 -19.10 -10.31 -20.26
C ARG A 202 -18.74 -9.29 -19.19
N ASN A 203 -17.76 -9.61 -18.35
CA ASN A 203 -17.39 -8.76 -17.22
C ASN A 203 -16.10 -7.99 -17.51
N VAL A 204 -16.08 -6.74 -17.07
CA VAL A 204 -14.99 -5.78 -17.24
C VAL A 204 -14.79 -5.04 -15.91
N GLY A 205 -13.62 -4.44 -15.72
CA GLY A 205 -13.40 -3.47 -14.65
C GLY A 205 -14.32 -2.25 -14.77
N PHE A 206 -14.54 -1.56 -13.65
CA PHE A 206 -15.40 -0.38 -13.59
C PHE A 206 -14.89 0.62 -12.55
N VAL A 207 -15.30 1.88 -12.71
CA VAL A 207 -14.99 2.96 -11.80
C VAL A 207 -16.02 3.00 -10.68
N ARG A 208 -15.57 3.21 -9.44
CA ARG A 208 -16.45 3.44 -8.27
C ARG A 208 -15.74 4.29 -7.21
N LEU A 209 -16.45 4.68 -6.16
CA LEU A 209 -15.83 5.18 -4.94
C LEU A 209 -14.97 4.06 -4.29
N PRO A 210 -13.82 4.41 -3.68
CA PRO A 210 -13.04 3.47 -2.90
C PRO A 210 -13.83 2.99 -1.69
N THR A 211 -13.57 1.77 -1.23
CA THR A 211 -13.93 1.41 0.15
C THR A 211 -13.05 2.18 1.13
N GLU A 212 -13.47 2.28 2.38
CA GLU A 212 -12.67 2.90 3.45
C GLU A 212 -11.28 2.25 3.55
N THR A 213 -11.23 0.92 3.45
CA THR A 213 -9.99 0.15 3.58
C THR A 213 -9.08 0.35 2.37
N GLU A 214 -9.62 0.37 1.14
CA GLU A 214 -8.84 0.67 -0.07
C GLU A 214 -8.27 2.09 -0.05
N TRP A 215 -9.07 3.07 0.40
CA TRP A 215 -8.65 4.45 0.50
C TRP A 215 -7.50 4.58 1.50
N GLU A 216 -7.66 4.04 2.71
CA GLU A 216 -6.66 4.18 3.76
C GLU A 216 -5.38 3.40 3.44
N TYR A 217 -5.47 2.21 2.84
CA TYR A 217 -4.29 1.48 2.37
C TYR A 217 -3.48 2.32 1.38
N ALA A 218 -4.14 2.89 0.38
CA ALA A 218 -3.49 3.73 -0.63
C ALA A 218 -2.92 5.02 -0.02
N ALA A 219 -3.67 5.70 0.85
CA ALA A 219 -3.27 6.94 1.52
C ALA A 219 -2.06 6.75 2.44
N ARG A 220 -1.92 5.58 3.07
CA ARG A 220 -0.75 5.24 3.90
C ARG A 220 0.50 4.82 3.10
N GLY A 221 0.40 4.75 1.77
CA GLY A 221 1.50 4.39 0.86
C GLY A 221 1.38 3.00 0.23
N GLY A 222 0.33 2.24 0.54
CA GLY A 222 0.06 0.94 -0.06
C GLY A 222 1.24 -0.03 0.01
N HIS A 223 1.52 -0.73 -1.09
CA HIS A 223 2.65 -1.66 -1.22
C HIS A 223 4.03 -0.99 -1.24
N MET A 224 4.10 0.34 -1.32
CA MET A 224 5.35 1.09 -1.20
C MET A 224 5.73 1.33 0.28
N ALA A 225 4.77 1.20 1.19
CA ALA A 225 5.00 1.25 2.63
C ALA A 225 5.21 -0.17 3.19
N GLY A 226 6.18 -0.32 4.09
CA GLY A 226 6.38 -1.59 4.81
C GLY A 226 5.19 -1.88 5.74
N SER A 227 4.90 -3.16 6.02
CA SER A 227 3.75 -3.53 6.87
C SER A 227 3.82 -2.92 8.27
N GLN A 228 5.03 -2.69 8.81
CA GLN A 228 5.20 -1.99 10.07
C GLN A 228 4.77 -0.51 9.98
N GLN A 229 5.09 0.18 8.89
CA GLN A 229 4.70 1.59 8.68
C GLN A 229 3.17 1.71 8.58
N LEU A 230 2.53 0.80 7.84
CA LEU A 230 1.07 0.74 7.72
C LEU A 230 0.37 0.54 9.08
N LEU A 231 1.01 -0.15 10.02
CA LEU A 231 0.47 -0.45 11.35
C LEU A 231 0.78 0.61 12.41
N GLN A 232 1.97 1.20 12.38
CA GLN A 232 2.48 2.04 13.48
C GLN A 232 2.35 3.53 13.25
N GLU A 233 2.43 3.97 12.00
CA GLU A 233 2.29 5.39 11.69
C GLU A 233 0.81 5.73 11.59
N ASP A 234 0.39 6.90 12.11
CA ASP A 234 -0.97 7.41 11.90
C ASP A 234 -1.07 8.28 10.64
N PHE A 235 0.07 8.87 10.24
CA PHE A 235 0.30 9.43 8.91
C PHE A 235 0.98 8.38 8.01
N PHE A 236 1.45 8.76 6.82
CA PHE A 236 2.45 7.97 6.09
C PHE A 236 3.87 8.40 6.46
N ALA A 237 4.84 7.50 6.32
CA ALA A 237 6.22 7.78 6.68
C ALA A 237 6.77 8.98 5.87
N LEU A 238 7.24 10.01 6.58
CA LEU A 238 7.84 11.19 5.97
C LEU A 238 9.37 11.04 5.88
N PRO A 239 10.00 11.54 4.81
CA PRO A 239 11.45 11.69 4.77
C PRO A 239 11.96 12.54 5.94
N ALA A 240 13.18 12.25 6.41
CA ALA A 240 13.79 12.99 7.52
C ALA A 240 13.84 14.50 7.22
N GLY A 241 13.31 15.31 8.14
CA GLY A 241 13.25 16.77 8.02
C GLY A 241 12.08 17.31 7.17
N ALA A 242 11.23 16.45 6.63
CA ALA A 242 10.02 16.88 5.93
C ALA A 242 8.86 17.15 6.91
N ASN A 243 8.02 18.13 6.58
CA ASN A 243 6.85 18.52 7.39
C ASN A 243 5.55 18.15 6.68
N LYS A 244 4.45 17.99 7.44
CA LYS A 244 3.12 17.67 6.86
C LYS A 244 2.65 18.73 5.85
N GLU A 245 3.00 19.99 6.05
CA GLU A 245 2.67 21.12 5.15
C GLU A 245 3.21 20.95 3.72
N ASP A 246 4.28 20.16 3.55
CA ASP A 246 4.81 19.83 2.21
C ASP A 246 3.88 18.89 1.44
N TYR A 247 3.03 18.15 2.15
CA TYR A 247 2.19 17.06 1.61
C TYR A 247 0.69 17.36 1.73
N ALA A 248 0.31 18.35 2.54
CA ALA A 248 -1.08 18.61 2.88
C ALA A 248 -1.47 20.09 2.72
N VAL A 249 -2.73 20.31 2.33
CA VAL A 249 -3.39 21.62 2.36
C VAL A 249 -4.40 21.59 3.49
N TYR A 250 -4.07 22.19 4.62
CA TYR A 250 -4.88 22.13 5.84
C TYR A 250 -4.76 23.45 6.60
N ARG A 251 -5.37 23.54 7.78
CA ARG A 251 -5.25 24.69 8.69
C ARG A 251 -4.31 24.34 9.86
N PRO A 252 -3.00 24.64 9.77
CA PRO A 252 -2.08 24.44 10.89
C PRO A 252 -2.48 25.30 12.09
N GLU A 253 -2.22 24.78 13.29
CA GLU A 253 -2.48 25.52 14.52
C GLU A 253 -1.58 26.78 14.58
N GLY A 254 -2.17 27.94 14.89
CA GLY A 254 -1.44 29.20 14.97
C GLY A 254 -1.07 29.86 13.64
N SER A 255 -1.44 29.28 12.50
CA SER A 255 -1.17 29.81 11.15
C SER A 255 -2.34 30.62 10.57
N ALA A 256 -2.06 31.42 9.53
CA ALA A 256 -3.10 32.11 8.77
C ALA A 256 -4.12 31.10 8.18
N ARG A 257 -5.39 31.48 8.14
CA ARG A 257 -6.46 30.60 7.64
C ARG A 257 -6.24 30.31 6.16
N VAL A 258 -6.28 29.03 5.78
CA VAL A 258 -6.49 28.63 4.39
C VAL A 258 -7.97 28.78 4.10
N GLU A 259 -8.32 29.64 3.15
CA GLU A 259 -9.71 30.01 2.90
C GLU A 259 -10.40 29.13 1.85
N ASP A 260 -9.62 28.38 1.06
CA ASP A 260 -10.10 27.59 -0.07
C ASP A 260 -9.17 26.41 -0.41
N THR A 261 -9.68 25.49 -1.22
CA THR A 261 -8.92 24.40 -1.85
C THR A 261 -7.81 24.92 -2.75
N ALA A 262 -6.73 24.15 -2.85
CA ALA A 262 -5.66 24.39 -3.80
C ALA A 262 -5.88 23.56 -5.08
N ASN A 263 -5.13 23.90 -6.13
CA ASN A 263 -5.07 23.05 -7.32
C ASN A 263 -4.58 21.65 -6.92
N ILE A 264 -5.16 20.62 -7.56
CA ILE A 264 -4.73 19.23 -7.39
C ILE A 264 -3.22 19.10 -7.63
N GLY A 265 -2.55 18.26 -6.85
CA GLY A 265 -1.12 18.03 -7.01
C GLY A 265 -0.23 19.23 -6.66
N SER A 266 -0.73 20.22 -5.92
CA SER A 266 0.04 21.38 -5.46
C SER A 266 1.03 21.05 -4.33
N ARG A 267 0.84 19.92 -3.65
CA ARG A 267 1.72 19.39 -2.61
C ARG A 267 2.48 18.16 -3.09
N LYS A 268 3.40 17.63 -2.27
CA LYS A 268 4.14 16.40 -2.56
C LYS A 268 3.22 15.18 -2.43
N PRO A 269 3.43 14.11 -3.23
CA PRO A 269 2.65 12.89 -3.11
C PRO A 269 3.06 12.07 -1.89
N ASN A 270 2.20 11.14 -1.50
CA ASN A 270 2.56 10.08 -0.55
C ASN A 270 3.49 9.03 -1.21
N PRO A 271 3.99 8.01 -0.46
CA PRO A 271 4.89 6.99 -1.01
C PRO A 271 4.37 6.19 -2.22
N LEU A 272 3.05 6.10 -2.41
CA LEU A 272 2.41 5.43 -3.54
C LEU A 272 2.36 6.32 -4.81
N GLY A 273 2.72 7.61 -4.67
CA GLY A 273 2.64 8.57 -5.76
C GLY A 273 1.25 9.18 -5.97
N ILE A 274 0.34 9.05 -5.00
CA ILE A 274 -0.95 9.75 -5.00
C ILE A 274 -0.89 11.04 -4.17
N TYR A 275 -1.60 12.06 -4.63
CA TYR A 275 -1.58 13.41 -4.09
C TYR A 275 -2.85 13.69 -3.29
N ASP A 276 -2.78 14.70 -2.42
CA ASP A 276 -3.96 15.28 -1.75
C ASP A 276 -4.75 14.26 -0.90
N THR A 277 -4.08 13.23 -0.37
CA THR A 277 -4.68 12.27 0.57
C THR A 277 -4.68 12.75 2.02
N ALA A 278 -4.18 13.96 2.24
CA ALA A 278 -4.17 14.67 3.51
C ALA A 278 -4.51 16.14 3.26
N GLY A 279 -5.70 16.57 3.64
CA GLY A 279 -6.20 17.91 3.37
C GLY A 279 -6.71 18.10 1.94
N ASN A 280 -6.68 19.35 1.48
CA ASN A 280 -7.33 19.84 0.26
C ASN A 280 -8.86 19.68 0.32
N ALA A 281 -9.46 18.68 -0.32
CA ALA A 281 -10.84 18.30 -0.09
C ALA A 281 -10.90 16.95 0.65
N ALA A 282 -11.77 16.87 1.65
CA ALA A 282 -12.04 15.59 2.27
C ALA A 282 -12.78 14.68 1.29
N GLU A 283 -12.51 13.39 1.37
CA GLU A 283 -12.92 12.46 0.32
C GLU A 283 -14.01 11.50 0.80
N MET A 284 -15.09 11.43 0.02
CA MET A 284 -16.17 10.47 0.20
C MET A 284 -15.72 9.06 -0.17
N VAL A 285 -16.02 8.07 0.69
CA VAL A 285 -15.82 6.64 0.38
C VAL A 285 -17.15 5.90 0.29
N LEU A 286 -17.11 4.66 -0.19
CA LEU A 286 -18.28 3.82 -0.45
C LEU A 286 -18.98 3.36 0.85
N ASP A 287 -18.21 3.18 1.92
CA ASP A 287 -18.67 2.59 3.17
C ASP A 287 -19.56 3.53 3.98
N ALA A 288 -20.60 2.95 4.59
CA ALA A 288 -21.31 3.60 5.66
C ALA A 288 -20.46 3.64 6.93
N PHE A 289 -20.49 4.75 7.65
CA PHE A 289 -19.87 4.90 8.94
C PHE A 289 -20.49 3.93 9.93
N ARG A 290 -19.62 3.26 10.68
CA ARG A 290 -19.95 2.33 11.74
C ARG A 290 -18.98 2.57 12.87
N PHE A 291 -19.47 2.60 14.11
CA PHE A 291 -18.59 2.68 15.27
C PHE A 291 -17.59 1.52 15.29
N SER A 292 -16.34 1.82 15.61
CA SER A 292 -15.30 0.82 15.87
C SER A 292 -15.29 0.50 17.35
N LEU A 293 -15.83 -0.66 17.72
CA LEU A 293 -15.94 -1.12 19.11
C LEU A 293 -15.24 -2.46 19.25
N ALA A 294 -14.35 -2.58 20.25
CA ALA A 294 -13.60 -3.81 20.53
C ALA A 294 -12.88 -4.40 19.29
N GLY A 295 -12.31 -3.53 18.45
CA GLY A 295 -11.58 -3.93 17.26
C GLY A 295 -12.45 -4.43 16.11
N ARG A 296 -13.75 -4.10 16.09
CA ARG A 296 -14.66 -4.45 14.99
C ARG A 296 -15.70 -3.36 14.72
N LEU A 297 -16.29 -3.35 13.52
CA LEU A 297 -17.33 -2.38 13.16
C LEU A 297 -18.72 -2.77 13.68
N HIS A 298 -19.36 -1.89 14.45
CA HIS A 298 -20.71 -2.06 14.99
C HIS A 298 -21.76 -2.39 13.91
N GLY A 299 -22.85 -3.04 14.33
CA GLY A 299 -23.89 -3.53 13.41
C GLY A 299 -24.69 -2.42 12.74
N SER A 300 -24.88 -1.30 13.42
CA SER A 300 -25.60 -0.13 12.88
C SER A 300 -24.75 0.63 11.86
N ALA A 301 -25.28 0.79 10.65
CA ALA A 301 -24.72 1.66 9.62
C ALA A 301 -25.36 3.06 9.72
N GLY A 302 -24.52 4.09 9.75
CA GLY A 302 -24.92 5.51 9.80
C GLY A 302 -24.82 6.21 8.45
N GLY A 303 -24.30 7.43 8.46
CA GLY A 303 -23.94 8.21 7.27
C GLY A 303 -22.82 7.55 6.45
N PHE A 304 -22.27 8.24 5.45
CA PHE A 304 -21.08 7.75 4.75
C PHE A 304 -19.80 8.18 5.47
N VAL A 305 -18.72 7.44 5.25
CA VAL A 305 -17.40 7.78 5.77
C VAL A 305 -16.76 8.87 4.90
N ARG A 306 -16.20 9.87 5.57
CA ARG A 306 -15.34 10.94 5.03
C ARG A 306 -13.91 10.73 5.51
N LYS A 307 -12.93 10.85 4.62
CA LYS A 307 -11.50 10.57 4.88
C LYS A 307 -10.59 11.73 4.47
N GLY A 308 -9.35 11.73 5.00
CA GLY A 308 -8.25 12.61 4.58
C GLY A 308 -8.25 14.03 5.12
N GLY A 309 -9.37 14.50 5.69
CA GLY A 309 -9.52 15.89 6.10
C GLY A 309 -9.50 16.86 4.90
N SER A 310 -9.68 18.15 5.14
CA SER A 310 -9.75 19.17 4.10
C SER A 310 -8.88 20.38 4.42
N PHE A 311 -8.92 21.42 3.59
CA PHE A 311 -8.31 22.71 3.87
C PHE A 311 -8.86 23.39 5.16
N LEU A 312 -10.03 22.95 5.65
CA LEU A 312 -10.62 23.40 6.93
C LEU A 312 -10.15 22.61 8.15
N SER A 313 -9.56 21.43 7.93
CA SER A 313 -9.12 20.49 8.96
C SER A 313 -7.83 20.95 9.65
N GLY A 314 -7.70 20.61 10.93
CA GLY A 314 -6.43 20.69 11.66
C GLY A 314 -5.57 19.45 11.44
N GLU A 315 -4.45 19.39 12.15
CA GLU A 315 -3.45 18.33 11.98
C GLU A 315 -3.97 16.93 12.38
N ALA A 316 -4.90 16.86 13.34
CA ALA A 316 -5.46 15.60 13.84
C ALA A 316 -6.54 15.02 12.92
N GLU A 317 -7.14 15.85 12.05
CA GLU A 317 -8.19 15.42 11.12
C GLU A 317 -7.63 15.01 9.75
N ILE A 318 -6.45 15.48 9.35
CA ILE A 318 -5.81 15.09 8.06
C ILE A 318 -5.09 13.74 8.08
N LEU A 319 -5.19 13.00 9.19
CA LEU A 319 -4.53 11.70 9.32
C LEU A 319 -5.30 10.68 8.46
N PRO A 320 -4.62 9.86 7.63
CA PRO A 320 -5.27 8.82 6.82
C PRO A 320 -6.18 7.88 7.62
N GLY A 321 -5.82 7.62 8.88
CA GLY A 321 -6.60 6.81 9.82
C GLY A 321 -7.87 7.46 10.34
N ARG A 322 -8.02 8.78 10.25
CA ARG A 322 -9.21 9.47 10.79
C ARG A 322 -10.45 9.06 10.02
N ARG A 323 -11.55 8.83 10.74
CA ARG A 323 -12.85 8.42 10.20
C ARG A 323 -13.87 9.44 10.66
N GLU A 324 -14.53 10.10 9.73
CA GLU A 324 -15.58 11.06 10.04
C GLU A 324 -16.90 10.59 9.44
N GLU A 325 -18.00 10.78 10.17
CA GLU A 325 -19.33 10.49 9.69
C GLU A 325 -19.92 11.74 9.04
N THR A 326 -20.47 11.59 7.84
CA THR A 326 -21.26 12.63 7.18
C THR A 326 -22.63 12.05 6.80
N PRO A 327 -23.75 12.73 7.11
CA PRO A 327 -25.08 12.21 6.78
C PRO A 327 -25.27 12.14 5.26
N PHE A 328 -26.09 11.21 4.76
CA PHE A 328 -26.47 11.20 3.34
C PHE A 328 -27.42 12.34 2.98
N PHE A 329 -28.23 12.80 3.94
CA PHE A 329 -29.22 13.86 3.78
C PHE A 329 -29.21 14.82 4.97
N MET A 330 -29.39 16.09 4.67
CA MET A 330 -29.79 17.13 5.60
C MET A 330 -31.27 17.45 5.39
N ALA A 331 -31.85 18.32 6.22
CA ALA A 331 -33.28 18.65 6.13
C ALA A 331 -33.67 19.32 4.79
N ASP A 332 -32.72 19.91 4.10
CA ASP A 332 -32.86 20.66 2.84
C ASP A 332 -32.42 19.88 1.59
N GLY A 333 -31.91 18.65 1.73
CA GLY A 333 -31.57 17.81 0.57
C GLY A 333 -30.43 16.83 0.82
N PRO A 334 -29.90 16.20 -0.24
CA PRO A 334 -28.68 15.40 -0.16
C PRO A 334 -27.55 16.22 0.47
N ALA A 335 -26.85 15.66 1.46
CA ALA A 335 -25.80 16.41 2.15
C ALA A 335 -24.64 16.69 1.19
N HIS A 336 -24.11 17.91 1.27
CA HIS A 336 -22.95 18.39 0.54
C HIS A 336 -22.17 19.35 1.44
N ALA A 337 -20.90 19.59 1.10
CA ALA A 337 -20.06 20.54 1.81
C ALA A 337 -18.99 21.10 0.88
N ARG A 338 -18.66 22.40 1.05
CA ARG A 338 -17.69 23.12 0.21
C ARG A 338 -16.27 22.56 0.23
N ASP A 339 -15.97 21.67 1.17
CA ASP A 339 -14.67 21.07 1.38
C ASP A 339 -14.70 19.54 1.20
N MET A 340 -15.78 19.01 0.62
CA MET A 340 -16.01 17.59 0.43
C MET A 340 -16.07 17.24 -1.05
N GLY A 341 -15.09 16.46 -1.50
CA GLY A 341 -14.97 15.93 -2.86
C GLY A 341 -14.80 14.41 -2.83
N PHE A 342 -14.10 13.86 -3.82
CA PHE A 342 -13.81 12.43 -3.89
C PHE A 342 -12.67 12.12 -4.86
N ARG A 343 -12.14 10.91 -4.73
CA ARG A 343 -11.35 10.26 -5.78
C ARG A 343 -11.94 8.91 -6.14
N PRO A 344 -11.94 8.50 -7.41
CA PRO A 344 -12.41 7.19 -7.79
C PRO A 344 -11.31 6.11 -7.73
N VAL A 345 -11.75 4.85 -7.72
CA VAL A 345 -10.91 3.67 -7.98
C VAL A 345 -11.44 2.89 -9.17
N ILE A 346 -10.58 2.11 -9.82
CA ILE A 346 -10.97 1.06 -10.76
C ILE A 346 -10.89 -0.27 -10.01
N SER A 347 -11.99 -1.00 -10.01
CA SER A 347 -12.13 -2.31 -9.39
C SER A 347 -12.92 -3.22 -10.33
N GLY A 348 -13.23 -4.43 -9.87
CA GLY A 348 -13.93 -5.44 -10.65
C GLY A 348 -14.78 -6.32 -9.74
N ILE A 349 -15.47 -7.28 -10.34
CA ILE A 349 -16.24 -8.28 -9.60
C ILE A 349 -15.31 -9.39 -9.06
N ASN A 350 -15.70 -10.03 -7.95
CA ASN A 350 -14.93 -11.12 -7.35
C ASN A 350 -15.18 -12.49 -8.00
N THR A 351 -16.30 -12.63 -8.72
CA THR A 351 -16.71 -13.88 -9.39
C THR A 351 -16.93 -13.69 -10.89
N PRO A 352 -15.90 -13.26 -11.65
CA PRO A 352 -15.96 -13.28 -13.11
C PRO A 352 -16.10 -14.71 -13.64
N GLY A 353 -16.44 -14.80 -14.92
CA GLY A 353 -16.45 -16.03 -15.71
C GLY A 353 -15.03 -16.48 -16.08
N GLY A 354 -14.88 -17.05 -17.27
CA GLY A 354 -13.60 -17.65 -17.68
C GLY A 354 -13.23 -18.85 -16.79
N SER A 355 -11.96 -18.93 -16.40
CA SER A 355 -11.43 -19.98 -15.51
C SER A 355 -11.63 -19.70 -14.02
N ARG A 356 -12.05 -18.48 -13.65
CA ARG A 356 -12.12 -18.05 -12.25
C ARG A 356 -13.05 -18.91 -11.38
N PRO A 357 -14.25 -19.35 -11.83
CA PRO A 357 -15.09 -20.22 -11.02
C PRO A 357 -14.43 -21.57 -10.71
N GLN A 358 -13.71 -22.16 -11.66
CA GLN A 358 -12.98 -23.42 -11.43
C GLN A 358 -11.80 -23.21 -10.49
N GLU A 359 -11.07 -22.09 -10.61
CA GLU A 359 -9.98 -21.72 -9.70
C GLU A 359 -10.48 -21.52 -8.26
N LEU A 360 -11.56 -20.74 -8.09
CA LEU A 360 -12.22 -20.54 -6.80
C LEU A 360 -12.69 -21.86 -6.20
N GLN A 361 -13.29 -22.74 -7.01
CA GLN A 361 -13.72 -24.05 -6.56
C GLN A 361 -12.53 -24.93 -6.14
N ALA A 362 -11.42 -24.89 -6.88
CA ALA A 362 -10.21 -25.65 -6.56
C ALA A 362 -9.55 -25.16 -5.28
N GLU A 363 -9.45 -23.83 -5.09
CA GLU A 363 -8.96 -23.25 -3.84
C GLU A 363 -9.89 -23.53 -2.68
N TRP A 364 -11.21 -23.35 -2.86
CA TRP A 364 -12.20 -23.69 -1.85
C TRP A 364 -12.06 -25.15 -1.46
N SER A 365 -11.91 -26.06 -2.41
CA SER A 365 -11.74 -27.49 -2.14
C SER A 365 -10.55 -27.73 -1.22
N LYS A 366 -9.36 -27.19 -1.54
CA LYS A 366 -8.14 -27.33 -0.72
C LYS A 366 -8.20 -26.64 0.65
N ALA A 367 -8.96 -25.55 0.77
CA ALA A 367 -9.01 -24.75 1.99
C ALA A 367 -9.53 -25.57 3.19
N GLY A 368 -8.80 -25.54 4.30
CA GLY A 368 -9.16 -26.26 5.53
C GLY A 368 -8.89 -27.78 5.51
N GLU A 369 -8.27 -28.34 4.45
CA GLU A 369 -7.89 -29.76 4.37
C GLU A 369 -6.53 -30.08 5.03
N SER A 370 -5.67 -29.06 5.20
CA SER A 370 -4.27 -29.18 5.67
C SER A 370 -4.09 -29.43 7.18
N MET A 371 -5.16 -29.34 7.98
CA MET A 371 -5.12 -29.46 9.45
C MET A 371 -4.87 -30.90 9.97
N THR A 372 -4.56 -31.84 9.09
CA THR A 372 -4.52 -33.28 9.34
C THR A 372 -3.24 -33.84 9.95
N ALA A 373 -2.25 -33.02 10.31
CA ALA A 373 -0.95 -33.58 10.74
C ALA A 373 -0.33 -32.97 12.02
N ALA A 374 -1.10 -32.30 12.86
CA ALA A 374 -0.58 -31.72 14.11
C ALA A 374 -1.46 -32.11 15.31
N GLY A 375 -1.34 -33.36 15.80
CA GLY A 375 -1.88 -33.74 17.10
C GLY A 375 -2.30 -35.20 17.30
N TYR A 376 -2.41 -36.00 16.24
CA TYR A 376 -2.73 -37.43 16.36
C TYR A 376 -1.60 -38.27 15.80
N ASP A 377 -0.68 -38.67 16.68
CA ASP A 377 0.20 -39.80 16.43
C ASP A 377 -0.66 -41.08 16.55
N THR A 378 -1.14 -41.57 15.42
CA THR A 378 -1.47 -42.98 15.15
C THR A 378 -1.96 -43.10 13.71
N GLN A 379 -1.59 -44.20 13.06
CA GLN A 379 -1.97 -44.62 11.70
C GLN A 379 -3.50 -44.83 11.48
N ALA A 380 -4.36 -44.12 12.19
CA ALA A 380 -5.82 -44.30 12.18
C ALA A 380 -6.65 -43.00 12.25
N ALA A 381 -6.06 -41.83 12.49
CA ALA A 381 -6.82 -40.57 12.48
C ALA A 381 -7.06 -40.10 11.04
N ARG A 382 -8.12 -40.61 10.40
CA ARG A 382 -8.57 -40.12 9.09
C ARG A 382 -8.95 -38.64 9.18
N ASN A 383 -8.67 -37.89 8.12
CA ASN A 383 -9.12 -36.51 7.97
C ASN A 383 -10.64 -36.44 8.20
N PRO A 384 -11.14 -35.64 9.17
CA PRO A 384 -12.57 -35.54 9.43
C PRO A 384 -13.38 -35.17 8.18
N LEU A 385 -12.81 -34.35 7.28
CA LEU A 385 -13.46 -33.99 6.02
C LEU A 385 -13.52 -35.18 5.05
N GLU A 386 -12.48 -36.00 4.96
CA GLU A 386 -12.47 -37.20 4.10
C GLU A 386 -13.44 -38.29 4.60
N GLU A 387 -13.54 -38.48 5.92
CA GLU A 387 -14.52 -39.42 6.47
C GLU A 387 -15.95 -38.91 6.24
N LEU A 388 -16.19 -37.59 6.34
CA LEU A 388 -17.48 -37.01 5.97
C LEU A 388 -17.78 -37.14 4.47
N ASP A 389 -16.78 -36.98 3.59
CA ASP A 389 -16.94 -37.22 2.15
C ASP A 389 -17.33 -38.68 1.87
N ARG A 390 -16.70 -39.64 2.55
CA ARG A 390 -17.10 -41.04 2.48
C ARG A 390 -18.53 -41.26 2.96
N LEU A 391 -18.91 -40.69 4.11
CA LEU A 391 -20.27 -40.81 4.67
C LEU A 391 -21.33 -40.15 3.79
N LEU A 392 -20.98 -39.06 3.09
CA LEU A 392 -21.85 -38.39 2.13
C LEU A 392 -22.16 -39.27 0.92
N VAL A 393 -21.17 -40.02 0.41
CA VAL A 393 -21.36 -40.99 -0.68
C VAL A 393 -22.27 -42.14 -0.26
N SER A 394 -22.18 -42.60 1.00
CA SER A 394 -23.01 -43.70 1.52
C SER A 394 -24.26 -43.24 2.28
N ALA A 395 -24.68 -41.98 2.14
CA ALA A 395 -25.82 -41.45 2.88
C ALA A 395 -27.13 -42.16 2.47
N PRO A 396 -27.93 -42.65 3.44
CA PRO A 396 -29.10 -43.49 3.16
C PRO A 396 -30.30 -42.70 2.62
N ASN A 397 -30.35 -41.39 2.82
CA ASN A 397 -31.40 -40.51 2.31
C ASN A 397 -30.91 -39.05 2.22
N GLU A 398 -31.69 -38.21 1.53
CA GLU A 398 -31.36 -36.80 1.30
C GLU A 398 -31.28 -35.97 2.59
N ALA A 399 -32.06 -36.29 3.62
CA ALA A 399 -31.98 -35.57 4.90
C ALA A 399 -30.64 -35.82 5.61
N VAL A 400 -30.17 -37.08 5.65
CA VAL A 400 -28.86 -37.42 6.21
C VAL A 400 -27.73 -36.82 5.38
N LYS A 401 -27.84 -36.86 4.04
CA LYS A 401 -26.88 -36.23 3.13
C LYS A 401 -26.77 -34.73 3.39
N LYS A 402 -27.90 -34.03 3.54
CA LYS A 402 -27.93 -32.61 3.87
C LYS A 402 -27.26 -32.32 5.21
N ASN A 403 -27.58 -33.07 6.25
CA ASN A 403 -26.99 -32.89 7.58
C ASN A 403 -25.47 -33.14 7.59
N LEU A 404 -25.00 -34.16 6.89
CA LEU A 404 -23.57 -34.44 6.74
C LEU A 404 -22.86 -33.34 5.95
N GLN A 405 -23.53 -32.77 4.94
CA GLN A 405 -22.98 -31.65 4.15
C GLN A 405 -22.88 -30.38 5.00
N GLU A 406 -23.90 -30.08 5.81
CA GLU A 406 -23.88 -28.96 6.76
C GLU A 406 -22.73 -29.12 7.77
N LEU A 407 -22.59 -30.30 8.38
CA LEU A 407 -21.50 -30.59 9.31
C LEU A 407 -20.12 -30.45 8.64
N ARG A 408 -19.97 -30.96 7.41
CA ARG A 408 -18.74 -30.82 6.62
C ARG A 408 -18.41 -29.35 6.38
N ASN A 409 -19.40 -28.54 6.00
CA ASN A 409 -19.21 -27.12 5.76
C ASN A 409 -18.79 -26.39 7.05
N THR A 410 -19.44 -26.67 8.18
CA THR A 410 -19.07 -26.09 9.49
C THR A 410 -17.64 -26.45 9.91
N ILE A 411 -17.24 -27.73 9.77
CA ILE A 411 -15.87 -28.15 10.10
C ILE A 411 -14.87 -27.47 9.17
N LYS A 412 -15.19 -27.35 7.88
CA LYS A 412 -14.34 -26.70 6.90
C LYS A 412 -14.14 -25.21 7.21
N GLU A 413 -15.21 -24.48 7.50
CA GLU A 413 -15.14 -23.07 7.90
C GLU A 413 -14.28 -22.87 9.16
N ASN A 414 -14.46 -23.73 10.17
CA ASN A 414 -13.66 -23.73 11.38
C ASN A 414 -12.17 -24.01 11.08
N ASN A 415 -11.87 -25.00 10.23
CA ASN A 415 -10.50 -25.30 9.82
C ASN A 415 -9.84 -24.12 9.09
N ILE A 416 -10.57 -23.44 8.21
CA ILE A 416 -10.07 -22.24 7.50
C ILE A 416 -9.75 -21.13 8.50
N MET A 417 -10.65 -20.87 9.47
CA MET A 417 -10.40 -19.87 10.51
C MET A 417 -9.18 -20.22 11.37
N LEU A 418 -9.03 -21.49 11.76
CA LEU A 418 -7.89 -21.98 12.55
C LEU A 418 -6.58 -21.92 11.77
N GLU A 419 -6.59 -22.29 10.49
CA GLU A 419 -5.42 -22.21 9.60
C GLU A 419 -4.95 -20.75 9.46
N ARG A 420 -5.89 -19.82 9.25
CA ARG A 420 -5.61 -18.38 9.21
C ARG A 420 -4.99 -17.89 10.52
N GLN A 421 -5.54 -18.29 11.66
CA GLN A 421 -5.02 -17.93 12.98
C GLN A 421 -3.58 -18.45 13.17
N LYS A 422 -3.33 -19.73 12.86
CA LYS A 422 -1.99 -20.34 12.96
C LYS A 422 -0.97 -19.63 12.07
N GLN A 423 -1.35 -19.21 10.87
CA GLN A 423 -0.46 -18.45 9.99
C GLN A 423 -0.06 -17.11 10.61
N LEU A 424 -1.01 -16.37 11.20
CA LEU A 424 -0.73 -15.10 11.88
C LEU A 424 0.16 -15.29 13.11
N GLU A 425 -0.10 -16.33 13.90
CA GLU A 425 0.70 -16.69 15.07
C GLU A 425 2.13 -17.06 14.66
N ALA A 426 2.31 -17.85 13.60
CA ALA A 426 3.63 -18.19 13.06
C ALA A 426 4.39 -16.95 12.57
N GLN A 427 3.72 -16.03 11.87
CA GLN A 427 4.34 -14.77 11.44
C GLN A 427 4.77 -13.92 12.64
N SER A 428 3.91 -13.78 13.65
CA SER A 428 4.23 -13.05 14.89
C SER A 428 5.40 -13.69 15.63
N LEU A 429 5.44 -15.02 15.69
CA LEU A 429 6.51 -15.80 16.31
C LEU A 429 7.86 -15.53 15.66
N LEU A 430 7.94 -15.70 14.34
CA LEU A 430 9.17 -15.47 13.58
C LEU A 430 9.61 -14.01 13.70
N ARG A 431 8.68 -13.07 13.54
CA ARG A 431 8.93 -11.62 13.70
C ARG A 431 9.56 -11.33 15.06
N THR A 432 8.97 -11.86 16.13
CA THR A 432 9.51 -11.73 17.49
C THR A 432 10.95 -12.25 17.58
N GLY A 433 11.23 -13.44 17.04
CA GLY A 433 12.58 -14.00 17.00
C GLY A 433 13.59 -13.12 16.25
N VAL A 434 13.19 -12.55 15.11
CA VAL A 434 14.01 -11.62 14.32
C VAL A 434 14.35 -10.36 15.11
N TYR A 435 13.37 -9.70 15.73
CA TYR A 435 13.63 -8.51 16.56
C TYR A 435 14.50 -8.82 17.79
N MET A 436 14.37 -9.99 18.39
CA MET A 436 15.22 -10.38 19.53
C MET A 436 16.70 -10.49 19.15
N THR A 437 17.01 -10.83 17.90
CA THR A 437 18.39 -10.79 17.38
C THR A 437 18.96 -9.37 17.49
N GLU A 438 18.16 -8.37 17.15
CA GLU A 438 18.55 -6.95 17.22
C GLU A 438 18.65 -6.47 18.68
N THR A 439 17.73 -6.87 19.54
CA THR A 439 17.79 -6.59 20.98
C THR A 439 19.08 -7.12 21.61
N ILE A 440 19.46 -8.37 21.31
CA ILE A 440 20.70 -8.99 21.80
C ILE A 440 21.93 -8.21 21.31
N ARG A 441 21.97 -7.85 20.03
CA ARG A 441 23.07 -7.02 19.46
C ARG A 441 23.17 -5.66 20.14
N ASN A 442 22.04 -5.00 20.39
CA ASN A 442 22.02 -3.69 21.04
C ASN A 442 22.52 -3.75 22.48
N TYR A 443 22.11 -4.73 23.28
CA TYR A 443 22.67 -4.92 24.62
C TYR A 443 24.17 -5.23 24.57
N SER A 444 24.62 -6.06 23.62
CA SER A 444 26.05 -6.38 23.45
C SER A 444 26.87 -5.15 23.09
N SER A 445 26.36 -4.31 22.18
CA SER A 445 26.99 -3.05 21.80
C SER A 445 27.11 -2.08 22.98
N ARG A 446 26.04 -1.91 23.77
CA ARG A 446 26.03 -1.05 24.97
C ARG A 446 26.98 -1.59 26.04
N ARG A 447 26.99 -2.90 26.25
CA ARG A 447 27.90 -3.58 27.17
C ARG A 447 29.36 -3.33 26.78
N LYS A 448 29.71 -3.53 25.50
CA LYS A 448 31.08 -3.29 24.99
C LYS A 448 31.51 -1.83 25.16
N SER A 449 30.60 -0.89 24.89
CA SER A 449 30.87 0.54 25.08
C SER A 449 31.11 0.88 26.56
N LEU A 450 30.24 0.41 27.47
CA LEU A 450 30.39 0.63 28.91
C LEU A 450 31.66 -0.03 29.47
N GLN A 451 32.00 -1.23 28.98
CA GLN A 451 33.24 -1.92 29.34
C GLN A 451 34.47 -1.10 28.92
N SER A 452 34.50 -0.57 27.69
CA SER A 452 35.60 0.26 27.22
C SER A 452 35.73 1.58 28.01
N GLN A 453 34.61 2.20 28.40
CA GLN A 453 34.62 3.38 29.27
C GLN A 453 35.17 3.04 30.65
N LEU A 454 34.80 1.89 31.20
CA LEU A 454 35.25 1.44 32.50
C LEU A 454 36.76 1.13 32.51
N GLU A 455 37.29 0.52 31.46
CA GLU A 455 38.74 0.34 31.27
C GLU A 455 39.48 1.69 31.20
N GLY A 456 38.87 2.71 30.59
CA GLY A 456 39.37 4.09 30.60
C GLY A 456 39.42 4.67 32.01
N MET A 457 38.29 4.65 32.73
CA MET A 457 38.20 5.13 34.12
C MET A 457 39.16 4.39 35.05
N GLN A 458 39.38 3.08 34.85
CA GLN A 458 40.36 2.30 35.60
C GLN A 458 41.79 2.79 35.36
N ARG A 459 42.14 3.20 34.13
CA ARG A 459 43.45 3.81 33.84
C ARG A 459 43.59 5.16 34.54
N ASP A 460 42.58 6.02 34.44
CA ASP A 460 42.59 7.36 35.03
C ASP A 460 42.68 7.30 36.57
N SER A 461 42.00 6.33 37.19
CA SER A 461 42.02 6.14 38.64
C SER A 461 43.41 5.85 39.22
N LYS A 462 44.37 5.43 38.39
CA LYS A 462 45.76 5.19 38.82
C LYS A 462 46.53 6.49 39.06
N THR A 463 46.12 7.60 38.45
CA THR A 463 46.81 8.89 38.52
C THR A 463 46.01 9.95 39.29
N THR A 464 44.68 9.82 39.40
CA THR A 464 43.80 10.70 40.19
C THR A 464 43.96 10.49 41.70
N LYS A 465 43.84 11.55 42.50
CA LYS A 465 43.93 11.51 43.98
C LYS A 465 42.82 12.34 44.65
N GLY A 466 42.65 12.15 45.96
CA GLY A 466 41.74 12.98 46.78
C GLY A 466 40.26 12.80 46.44
N ALA A 467 39.48 13.87 46.58
CA ALA A 467 38.02 13.85 46.37
C ALA A 467 37.60 13.44 44.95
N GLU A 468 38.45 13.72 43.96
CA GLU A 468 38.19 13.36 42.56
C GLU A 468 38.31 11.84 42.33
N LEU A 469 39.25 11.17 43.01
CA LEU A 469 39.37 9.71 42.97
C LEU A 469 38.14 9.04 43.60
N GLU A 470 37.62 9.59 44.69
CA GLU A 470 36.43 9.05 45.35
C GLU A 470 35.18 9.17 44.45
N LYS A 471 35.02 10.32 43.80
CA LYS A 471 33.96 10.51 42.80
C LYS A 471 34.10 9.54 41.62
N LEU A 472 35.33 9.35 41.12
CA LEU A 472 35.60 8.41 40.02
C LEU A 472 35.26 6.96 40.41
N ARG A 473 35.59 6.55 41.65
CA ARG A 473 35.22 5.22 42.19
C ARG A 473 33.71 5.01 42.25
N GLN A 474 32.96 6.02 42.69
CA GLN A 474 31.48 5.94 42.72
C GLN A 474 30.87 5.80 41.31
N ILE A 475 31.44 6.50 40.31
CA ILE A 475 31.03 6.37 38.91
C ILE A 475 31.35 4.96 38.40
N MET A 476 32.56 4.45 38.69
CA MET A 476 32.97 3.10 38.32
C MET A 476 32.10 2.01 38.96
N ASP A 477 31.72 2.15 40.24
CA ASP A 477 30.80 1.23 40.91
C ASP A 477 29.41 1.20 40.23
N THR A 478 28.91 2.38 39.86
CA THR A 478 27.67 2.50 39.09
C THR A 478 27.77 1.86 37.70
N ALA A 479 28.89 2.06 37.00
CA ALA A 479 29.16 1.43 35.71
C ALA A 479 29.32 -0.09 35.82
N HIS A 480 29.92 -0.61 36.91
CA HIS A 480 29.97 -2.05 37.20
C HIS A 480 28.57 -2.64 37.41
N ARG A 481 27.70 -1.99 38.19
CA ARG A 481 26.30 -2.41 38.31
C ARG A 481 25.59 -2.40 36.94
N GLY A 482 25.84 -1.37 36.14
CA GLY A 482 25.33 -1.27 34.77
C GLY A 482 25.77 -2.43 33.87
N LEU A 483 27.04 -2.88 33.97
CA LEU A 483 27.54 -4.05 33.23
C LEU A 483 26.81 -5.33 33.64
N VAL A 484 26.65 -5.58 34.95
CA VAL A 484 25.91 -6.75 35.46
C VAL A 484 24.46 -6.77 34.97
N MET A 485 23.81 -5.60 34.94
CA MET A 485 22.45 -5.48 34.40
C MET A 485 22.38 -5.78 32.89
N LEU A 486 23.36 -5.30 32.11
CA LEU A 486 23.44 -5.57 30.68
C LEU A 486 23.74 -7.05 30.40
N ASP A 487 24.62 -7.68 31.17
CA ASP A 487 24.89 -9.12 31.10
C ASP A 487 23.63 -9.95 31.39
N THR A 488 22.90 -9.58 32.44
CA THR A 488 21.63 -10.24 32.78
C THR A 488 20.59 -10.05 31.69
N SER A 489 20.53 -8.86 31.08
CA SER A 489 19.58 -8.56 29.99
C SER A 489 19.92 -9.32 28.71
N LEU A 490 21.21 -9.45 28.37
CA LEU A 490 21.71 -10.29 27.28
C LEU A 490 21.32 -11.76 27.49
N ASP A 491 21.59 -12.27 28.69
CA ASP A 491 21.28 -13.64 29.08
C ASP A 491 19.78 -13.93 28.89
N LYS A 492 18.91 -13.12 29.49
CA LYS A 492 17.45 -13.27 29.37
C LYS A 492 16.96 -13.15 27.93
N SER A 493 17.48 -12.19 27.16
CA SER A 493 17.09 -12.00 25.76
C SER A 493 17.48 -13.20 24.90
N LEU A 494 18.66 -13.78 25.14
CA LEU A 494 19.12 -14.98 24.44
C LEU A 494 18.29 -16.22 24.80
N THR A 495 17.89 -16.37 26.07
CA THR A 495 16.98 -17.45 26.48
C THR A 495 15.63 -17.32 25.79
N PHE A 496 15.08 -16.11 25.74
CA PHE A 496 13.82 -15.84 25.05
C PHE A 496 13.92 -16.11 23.55
N TYR A 497 14.99 -15.62 22.89
CA TYR A 497 15.28 -15.94 21.49
C TYR A 497 15.34 -17.45 21.23
N ARG A 498 16.02 -18.21 22.08
CA ARG A 498 16.12 -19.67 21.96
C ARG A 498 14.75 -20.34 22.04
N SER A 499 13.92 -19.95 23.00
CA SER A 499 12.54 -20.44 23.10
C SER A 499 11.75 -20.15 21.82
N LYS A 500 11.93 -18.98 21.20
CA LYS A 500 11.28 -18.69 19.91
C LYS A 500 11.78 -19.60 18.78
N VAL A 501 13.09 -19.88 18.71
CA VAL A 501 13.64 -20.85 17.76
C VAL A 501 13.07 -22.26 17.99
N GLU A 502 12.93 -22.68 19.25
CA GLU A 502 12.30 -23.95 19.64
C GLU A 502 10.84 -24.01 19.19
N ASP A 503 10.04 -22.98 19.50
CA ASP A 503 8.65 -22.84 19.04
C ASP A 503 8.58 -22.89 17.49
N GLY A 504 9.49 -22.20 16.81
CA GLY A 504 9.56 -22.15 15.35
C GLY A 504 9.88 -23.50 14.71
N ALA A 505 10.67 -24.34 15.38
CA ALA A 505 10.99 -25.68 14.93
C ALA A 505 9.80 -26.66 15.03
N GLN A 506 8.80 -26.35 15.86
CA GLN A 506 7.55 -27.12 15.98
C GLN A 506 6.53 -26.79 14.88
N LEU A 507 6.73 -25.72 14.12
CA LEU A 507 5.85 -25.38 13.01
C LEU A 507 5.96 -26.40 11.87
N THR A 508 4.86 -26.64 11.15
CA THR A 508 4.90 -27.44 9.92
C THR A 508 5.81 -26.76 8.88
N PRO A 509 6.50 -27.52 8.00
CA PRO A 509 7.35 -26.94 6.95
C PRO A 509 6.63 -25.87 6.12
N GLU A 510 5.36 -26.10 5.79
CA GLU A 510 4.52 -25.22 4.99
C GLU A 510 4.24 -23.91 5.74
N THR A 511 3.84 -24.00 7.01
CA THR A 511 3.57 -22.84 7.87
C THR A 511 4.83 -22.00 8.07
N LEU A 512 5.96 -22.65 8.34
CA LEU A 512 7.26 -21.97 8.52
C LEU A 512 7.69 -21.25 7.23
N SER A 513 7.57 -21.90 6.06
CA SER A 513 7.91 -21.29 4.78
C SER A 513 7.01 -20.10 4.47
N ALA A 514 5.69 -20.24 4.64
CA ALA A 514 4.74 -19.16 4.39
C ALA A 514 4.95 -17.96 5.31
N ALA A 515 5.30 -18.19 6.58
CA ALA A 515 5.62 -17.12 7.52
C ALA A 515 6.96 -16.44 7.16
N TYR A 516 7.98 -17.20 6.76
CA TYR A 516 9.26 -16.68 6.29
C TYR A 516 9.09 -15.81 5.04
N ASP A 517 8.38 -16.30 4.03
CA ASP A 517 8.17 -15.57 2.78
C ASP A 517 7.40 -14.26 3.00
N SER A 518 6.43 -14.28 3.91
CA SER A 518 5.71 -13.07 4.31
C SER A 518 6.63 -12.05 4.97
N LEU A 519 7.44 -12.46 5.95
CA LEU A 519 8.36 -11.54 6.63
C LEU A 519 9.49 -11.07 5.72
N SER A 520 9.94 -11.91 4.79
CA SER A 520 10.93 -11.50 3.79
C SER A 520 10.40 -10.38 2.89
N LYS A 521 9.09 -10.39 2.58
CA LYS A 521 8.43 -9.28 1.88
C LYS A 521 8.29 -8.06 2.79
N ASP A 522 7.96 -8.24 4.06
CA ASP A 522 7.90 -7.13 5.03
C ASP A 522 9.23 -6.38 5.13
N PHE A 523 10.35 -7.10 4.96
CA PHE A 523 11.71 -6.54 5.02
C PHE A 523 12.35 -6.28 3.64
N SER A 524 11.54 -6.09 2.59
CA SER A 524 12.06 -5.92 1.22
C SER A 524 12.73 -4.58 0.93
N GLY A 525 12.64 -3.61 1.84
CA GLY A 525 13.28 -2.29 1.70
C GLY A 525 14.79 -2.37 1.58
N SER A 526 15.37 -1.34 0.95
CA SER A 526 16.82 -1.16 0.78
C SER A 526 17.45 -0.27 1.85
N ASP A 527 16.67 0.21 2.82
CA ASP A 527 17.22 0.95 3.96
C ASP A 527 17.98 0.00 4.92
N PRO A 528 18.93 0.54 5.72
CA PRO A 528 19.75 -0.27 6.61
C PRO A 528 18.96 -1.11 7.61
N PHE A 529 17.76 -0.66 8.02
CA PHE A 529 16.92 -1.42 8.94
C PHE A 529 16.37 -2.67 8.25
N ASN A 530 15.77 -2.53 7.06
CA ASN A 530 15.24 -3.68 6.32
C ASN A 530 16.34 -4.67 5.90
N GLU A 531 17.53 -4.19 5.52
CA GLU A 531 18.69 -5.05 5.28
C GLU A 531 19.11 -5.84 6.52
N ASN A 532 19.12 -5.20 7.70
CA ASN A 532 19.40 -5.87 8.97
C ASN A 532 18.34 -6.91 9.31
N MET A 533 17.06 -6.59 9.13
CA MET A 533 15.97 -7.52 9.44
C MET A 533 15.98 -8.74 8.51
N ARG A 534 16.30 -8.59 7.23
CA ARG A 534 16.49 -9.74 6.31
C ARG A 534 17.61 -10.66 6.77
N ARG A 535 18.78 -10.11 7.13
CA ARG A 535 19.90 -10.90 7.68
C ARG A 535 19.52 -11.62 8.97
N ASN A 536 18.76 -10.96 9.85
CA ASN A 536 18.28 -11.56 11.09
C ASN A 536 17.26 -12.67 10.84
N LEU A 537 16.39 -12.49 9.84
CA LEU A 537 15.42 -13.50 9.41
C LEU A 537 16.11 -14.74 8.83
N GLU A 538 17.14 -14.56 8.00
CA GLU A 538 17.98 -15.66 7.50
C GLU A 538 18.68 -16.42 8.64
N LEU A 539 19.26 -15.69 9.61
CA LEU A 539 19.91 -16.29 10.77
C LEU A 539 18.91 -17.08 11.63
N TYR A 540 17.72 -16.50 11.87
CA TYR A 540 16.65 -17.18 12.60
C TYR A 540 16.24 -18.48 11.91
N ARG A 541 16.01 -18.43 10.59
CA ARG A 541 15.69 -19.63 9.80
C ARG A 541 16.79 -20.68 9.90
N LYS A 542 18.06 -20.27 9.81
CA LYS A 542 19.20 -21.18 9.97
C LYS A 542 19.17 -21.88 11.34
N HIS A 543 18.92 -21.15 12.43
CA HIS A 543 18.84 -21.75 13.76
C HIS A 543 17.66 -22.72 13.89
N VAL A 544 16.49 -22.39 13.35
CA VAL A 544 15.32 -23.29 13.31
C VAL A 544 15.65 -24.56 12.52
N ASP A 545 16.23 -24.43 11.32
CA ASP A 545 16.58 -25.56 10.46
C ASP A 545 17.63 -26.48 11.09
N LEU A 546 18.58 -25.92 11.85
CA LEU A 546 19.56 -26.70 12.60
C LEU A 546 18.88 -27.52 13.72
N LEU A 547 17.97 -26.89 14.48
CA LEU A 547 17.24 -27.58 15.53
C LEU A 547 16.35 -28.71 14.97
N ARG A 548 15.64 -28.47 13.86
CA ARG A 548 14.84 -29.51 13.18
C ARG A 548 15.66 -30.69 12.68
N LYS A 549 16.96 -30.49 12.41
CA LYS A 549 17.92 -31.55 12.03
C LYS A 549 18.58 -32.22 13.24
N ASN A 550 18.01 -32.06 14.45
CA ASN A 550 18.56 -32.53 15.72
C ASN A 550 20.00 -32.07 15.99
N LYS A 551 20.41 -30.92 15.42
CA LYS A 551 21.71 -30.31 15.75
C LYS A 551 21.50 -29.34 16.90
N VAL A 552 22.01 -29.70 18.07
CA VAL A 552 22.00 -28.84 19.25
C VAL A 552 22.95 -27.67 19.01
N LEU A 553 22.41 -26.47 18.88
CA LEU A 553 23.18 -25.24 18.96
C LEU A 553 23.33 -24.87 20.44
N SER A 554 24.57 -24.83 20.94
CA SER A 554 24.81 -24.36 22.30
C SER A 554 24.42 -22.87 22.41
N ARG A 555 24.17 -22.43 23.63
CA ARG A 555 23.83 -21.03 23.91
C ARG A 555 24.93 -20.09 23.43
N GLU A 556 26.18 -20.47 23.69
CA GLU A 556 27.38 -19.72 23.31
C GLU A 556 27.53 -19.67 21.79
N ALA A 557 27.20 -20.77 21.09
CA ALA A 557 27.22 -20.81 19.64
C ALA A 557 26.17 -19.86 19.03
N MET A 558 24.92 -19.90 19.52
CA MET A 558 23.88 -18.96 19.05
C MET A 558 24.28 -17.51 19.33
N GLN A 559 24.77 -17.22 20.53
CA GLN A 559 25.22 -15.87 20.88
C GLN A 559 26.33 -15.41 19.96
N LYS A 560 27.31 -16.28 19.69
CA LYS A 560 28.41 -15.99 18.78
C LYS A 560 27.89 -15.69 17.38
N GLU A 561 27.02 -16.51 16.80
CA GLU A 561 26.46 -16.27 15.47
C GLU A 561 25.61 -14.99 15.39
N ILE A 562 24.84 -14.69 16.44
CA ILE A 562 24.06 -13.44 16.52
C ILE A 562 24.98 -12.23 16.54
N LEU A 563 26.10 -12.30 17.26
CA LEU A 563 27.04 -11.19 17.42
C LEU A 563 28.07 -11.09 16.29
N GLU A 564 28.32 -12.17 15.56
CA GLU A 564 29.14 -12.16 14.35
C GLU A 564 28.39 -11.46 13.20
N ARG A 565 29.13 -10.62 12.47
CA ARG A 565 28.69 -9.80 11.31
C ARG A 565 27.88 -8.56 11.65
N ARG A 566 28.60 -7.46 11.91
CA ARG A 566 28.03 -6.11 11.83
C ARG A 566 28.42 -5.36 10.56
N PHE A 567 29.54 -5.69 9.92
CA PHE A 567 30.02 -4.95 8.74
C PHE A 567 30.91 -5.86 7.86
N GLN A 568 30.41 -6.23 6.69
CA GLN A 568 31.20 -6.29 5.46
C GLN A 568 30.53 -5.33 4.49
#